data_AF-A0A6J1W4J4-F1
#
_entry.id   AF-A0A6J1W4J4-F1
#
_cell.length_a   1.000
_cell.length_b   1.000
_cell.length_c   1.000
_cell.angle_alpha   90.00
_cell.angle_beta   90.00
_cell.angle_gamma   90.00
#
_symmetry.space_group_name_H-M   'P 1'
#
loop_
_entity.id
_entity.type
_entity.pdbx_description
1 polymer ?
#
loop_
_entity_poly.entity_id
_entity_poly.type
_entity_poly.pdbx_seq_one_letter_code
_entity_poly.pdbx_strand_id
1 'polypeptide(L)'
;YSPELASALHTYRIPPSQADEMALAAEFDQPDKTRRWREGLLKSSFNYLLLDPRVTQNLPARCQLLSPAQAFQTFVQAVFYVGKGTRGRPYRHLYEALSHYQEGQGAPATQVSSKVRHILEIWAGGQGVVSMHCFQNVVPVEAYTREACMVDAIGLRRLTNQKKGNYYGSVAAWPMKRRRSLGVFLLHRALRIFLAGGERQPGPA
;
A
#
# COMPACT_ATOMS: atom_id res chain seq x y z
N TYR A 1 -10.59 6.28 7.74
CA TYR A 1 -9.28 6.79 8.18
C TYR A 1 -9.22 6.72 9.69
N SER A 2 -8.05 6.41 10.24
CA SER A 2 -7.80 6.58 11.67
C SER A 2 -7.84 8.08 12.04
N PRO A 3 -7.98 8.42 13.33
CA PRO A 3 -7.93 9.83 13.78
C PRO A 3 -6.65 10.55 13.32
N GLU A 4 -5.52 9.85 13.36
CA GLU A 4 -4.21 10.37 12.94
C GLU A 4 -4.19 10.69 11.45
N LEU A 5 -4.69 9.76 10.60
CA LEU A 5 -4.75 10.00 9.16
C LEU A 5 -5.78 11.09 8.81
N ALA A 6 -6.95 11.09 9.44
CA ALA A 6 -7.97 12.11 9.22
C ALA A 6 -7.43 13.52 9.52
N SER A 7 -6.72 13.68 10.66
CA SER A 7 -6.05 14.93 11.02
C SER A 7 -4.98 15.32 9.99
N ALA A 8 -4.14 14.39 9.56
CA ALA A 8 -3.08 14.65 8.59
C ALA A 8 -3.64 15.02 7.20
N LEU A 9 -4.74 14.39 6.78
CA LEU A 9 -5.42 14.74 5.52
C LEU A 9 -6.00 16.15 5.58
N HIS A 10 -6.55 16.57 6.71
CA HIS A 10 -7.14 17.91 6.86
C HIS A 10 -6.08 19.02 7.01
N THR A 11 -5.04 18.78 7.83
CA THR A 11 -4.08 19.82 8.24
C THR A 11 -2.74 19.76 7.50
N TYR A 12 -2.50 18.68 6.74
CA TYR A 12 -1.20 18.33 6.18
C TYR A 12 -0.06 18.21 7.20
N ARG A 13 -0.37 18.09 8.50
CA ARG A 13 0.61 17.83 9.55
C ARG A 13 0.85 16.33 9.66
N ILE A 14 1.92 15.87 9.02
CA ILE A 14 2.33 14.46 9.06
C ILE A 14 2.98 14.16 10.42
N PRO A 15 2.58 13.08 11.13
CA PRO A 15 3.23 12.68 12.37
C PRO A 15 4.75 12.46 12.15
N PRO A 16 5.64 12.99 13.01
CA PRO A 16 7.09 12.95 12.82
C PRO A 16 7.69 11.57 13.16
N SER A 17 7.26 10.54 12.44
CA SER A 17 7.57 9.14 12.74
C SER A 17 8.88 8.64 12.11
N GLN A 18 9.83 9.54 11.77
CA GLN A 18 11.10 9.15 11.16
C GLN A 18 11.95 8.28 12.11
N ALA A 19 11.99 8.63 13.40
CA ALA A 19 12.69 7.83 14.41
C ALA A 19 12.03 6.46 14.62
N ASP A 20 10.70 6.40 14.56
CA ASP A 20 9.94 5.15 14.64
C ASP A 20 10.23 4.23 13.44
N GLU A 21 10.29 4.79 12.23
CA GLU A 21 10.68 4.05 11.04
C GLU A 21 12.12 3.54 11.14
N MET A 22 13.05 4.38 11.61
CA MET A 22 14.45 3.97 11.81
C MET A 22 14.57 2.87 12.86
N ALA A 23 13.83 2.94 13.96
CA ALA A 23 13.81 1.89 14.99
C ALA A 23 13.30 0.56 14.42
N LEU A 24 12.22 0.60 13.62
CA LEU A 24 11.70 -0.57 12.90
C LEU A 24 12.76 -1.16 11.95
N ALA A 25 13.41 -0.32 11.14
CA ALA A 25 14.42 -0.77 10.19
C ALA A 25 15.67 -1.34 10.89
N ALA A 26 16.15 -0.69 11.95
CA ALA A 26 17.34 -1.10 12.70
C ALA A 26 17.16 -2.49 13.34
N GLU A 27 15.98 -2.77 13.90
CA GLU A 27 15.66 -4.08 14.48
C GLU A 27 15.79 -5.23 13.46
N PHE A 28 15.45 -4.96 12.20
CA PHE A 28 15.48 -5.96 11.14
C PHE A 28 16.72 -5.90 10.25
N ASP A 29 17.62 -4.96 10.51
CA ASP A 29 18.96 -4.93 9.91
C ASP A 29 19.89 -5.96 10.57
N GLN A 30 19.75 -6.12 11.89
CA GLN A 30 20.40 -7.16 12.69
C GLN A 30 19.37 -7.96 13.49
N PRO A 31 18.51 -8.75 12.81
CA PRO A 31 17.45 -9.48 13.48
C PRO A 31 18.02 -10.58 14.38
N ASP A 32 17.37 -10.79 15.53
CA ASP A 32 17.70 -11.91 16.43
C ASP A 32 17.61 -13.25 15.68
N LYS A 33 18.77 -13.87 15.45
CA LYS A 33 18.90 -15.12 14.68
C LYS A 33 18.41 -16.34 15.46
N THR A 34 18.22 -16.24 16.78
CA THR A 34 17.68 -17.32 17.61
C THR A 34 16.15 -17.41 17.46
N ARG A 35 15.51 -16.33 17.04
CA ARG A 35 14.07 -16.26 16.80
C ARG A 35 13.70 -16.75 15.40
N ARG A 36 12.64 -17.54 15.32
CA ARG A 36 12.06 -17.95 14.03
C ARG A 36 11.23 -16.81 13.43
N TRP A 37 11.76 -16.17 12.40
CA TRP A 37 11.06 -15.12 11.66
C TRP A 37 10.22 -15.70 10.51
N ARG A 38 8.98 -15.22 10.39
CA ARG A 38 8.07 -15.64 9.32
C ARG A 38 8.69 -15.34 7.95
N GLU A 39 8.71 -16.36 7.09
CA GLU A 39 9.28 -16.29 5.73
C GLU A 39 10.79 -15.98 5.68
N GLY A 40 11.49 -16.10 6.81
CA GLY A 40 12.95 -15.99 6.92
C GLY A 40 13.48 -14.56 6.97
N LEU A 41 14.79 -14.43 6.76
CA LEU A 41 15.56 -13.19 6.91
C LEU A 41 16.11 -12.63 5.59
N LEU A 42 15.78 -13.26 4.46
CA LEU A 42 16.24 -12.78 3.17
C LEU A 42 15.55 -11.46 2.82
N LYS A 43 16.34 -10.40 2.63
CA LYS A 43 15.90 -9.07 2.18
C LYS A 43 15.44 -9.09 0.72
N SER A 44 14.24 -9.63 0.51
CA SER A 44 13.63 -9.86 -0.81
C SER A 44 12.20 -9.34 -0.89
N SER A 45 11.75 -8.65 0.17
CA SER A 45 10.40 -8.12 0.29
C SER A 45 10.38 -6.61 0.07
N PHE A 46 9.19 -6.13 -0.25
CA PHE A 46 8.86 -4.72 -0.41
C PHE A 46 7.39 -4.49 -0.07
N ASN A 47 6.96 -3.24 0.01
CA ASN A 47 5.54 -2.91 0.07
C ASN A 47 5.06 -2.47 -1.32
N TYR A 48 3.81 -2.74 -1.65
CA TYR A 48 3.18 -2.21 -2.85
C TYR A 48 1.78 -1.72 -2.55
N LEU A 49 1.36 -0.73 -3.33
CA LEU A 49 0.05 -0.12 -3.28
C LEU A 49 -0.60 -0.32 -4.66
N LEU A 50 -1.89 -0.64 -4.67
CA LEU A 50 -2.70 -0.52 -5.88
C LEU A 50 -3.53 0.75 -5.77
N LEU A 51 -3.46 1.59 -6.79
CA LEU A 51 -4.17 2.87 -6.86
C LEU A 51 -5.14 2.89 -8.03
N ASP A 52 -6.29 3.54 -7.82
CA ASP A 52 -7.31 3.76 -8.84
C ASP A 52 -6.92 4.97 -9.70
N PRO A 53 -6.60 4.78 -11.00
CA PRO A 53 -6.21 5.86 -11.91
C PRO A 53 -7.35 6.86 -12.18
N ARG A 54 -8.61 6.45 -11.98
CA ARG A 54 -9.78 7.34 -12.10
C ARG A 54 -9.76 8.42 -11.02
N VAL A 55 -9.12 8.13 -9.88
CA VAL A 55 -8.95 9.06 -8.75
C VAL A 55 -7.62 9.80 -8.84
N THR A 56 -6.51 9.12 -9.13
CA THR A 56 -5.21 9.81 -9.25
C THR A 56 -5.22 10.84 -10.38
N GLN A 57 -5.85 10.50 -11.51
CA GLN A 57 -5.88 11.31 -12.72
C GLN A 57 -4.47 11.80 -13.10
N ASN A 58 -3.54 10.85 -13.21
CA ASN A 58 -2.11 11.11 -13.41
C ASN A 58 -1.56 12.16 -12.43
N LEU A 59 -1.74 11.88 -11.14
CA LEU A 59 -1.38 12.80 -10.05
C LEU A 59 0.06 13.32 -10.17
N PRO A 60 1.09 12.51 -10.51
CA PRO A 60 2.45 13.02 -10.71
C PRO A 60 2.55 14.13 -11.76
N ALA A 61 1.81 14.03 -12.86
CA ALA A 61 1.83 15.04 -13.93
C ALA A 61 1.16 16.37 -13.55
N ARG A 62 0.17 16.34 -12.64
CA ARG A 62 -0.57 17.54 -12.21
C ARG A 62 -0.27 18.01 -10.80
N CYS A 63 0.68 17.37 -10.10
CA CYS A 63 0.94 17.67 -8.68
C CYS A 63 1.43 19.10 -8.43
N GLN A 64 2.07 19.74 -9.42
CA GLN A 64 2.50 21.13 -9.36
C GLN A 64 1.33 22.13 -9.30
N LEU A 65 0.14 21.71 -9.73
CA LEU A 65 -1.08 22.53 -9.70
C LEU A 65 -1.88 22.36 -8.39
N LEU A 66 -1.41 21.49 -7.50
CA LEU A 66 -2.11 21.14 -6.27
C LEU A 66 -1.31 21.60 -5.06
N SER A 67 -2.02 21.97 -3.99
CA SER A 67 -1.38 22.05 -2.67
C SER A 67 -0.86 20.66 -2.25
N PRO A 68 0.18 20.61 -1.41
CA PRO A 68 0.68 19.34 -0.86
C PRO A 68 -0.41 18.52 -0.14
N ALA A 69 -1.36 19.20 0.51
CA ALA A 69 -2.52 18.60 1.16
C ALA A 69 -3.45 17.91 0.16
N GLN A 70 -3.81 18.58 -0.94
CA GLN A 70 -4.65 18.02 -1.99
C GLN A 70 -3.98 16.84 -2.69
N ALA A 71 -2.67 16.91 -2.96
CA ALA A 71 -1.93 15.80 -3.53
C ALA A 71 -1.96 14.57 -2.61
N PHE A 72 -1.78 14.77 -1.30
CA PHE A 72 -1.83 13.67 -0.34
C PHE A 72 -3.23 13.10 -0.14
N GLN A 73 -4.26 13.95 -0.11
CA GLN A 73 -5.66 13.51 -0.11
C GLN A 73 -5.98 12.67 -1.34
N THR A 74 -5.64 13.15 -2.54
CA THR A 74 -5.87 12.44 -3.81
C THR A 74 -5.17 11.07 -3.78
N PHE A 75 -3.90 11.03 -3.37
CA PHE A 75 -3.14 9.78 -3.29
C PHE A 75 -3.77 8.79 -2.32
N VAL A 76 -4.10 9.20 -1.10
CA VAL A 76 -4.71 8.32 -0.10
C VAL A 76 -6.10 7.85 -0.51
N GLN A 77 -6.88 8.69 -1.20
CA GLN A 77 -8.19 8.32 -1.73
C GLN A 77 -8.09 7.30 -2.86
N ALA A 78 -7.04 7.37 -3.68
CA ALA A 78 -6.82 6.43 -4.77
C ALA A 78 -6.33 5.06 -4.31
N VAL A 79 -5.68 4.95 -3.15
CA VAL A 79 -5.20 3.66 -2.63
C VAL A 79 -6.38 2.77 -2.24
N PHE A 80 -6.57 1.68 -2.97
CA PHE A 80 -7.60 0.68 -2.68
C PHE A 80 -7.01 -0.64 -2.16
N TYR A 81 -5.68 -0.82 -2.17
CA TYR A 81 -5.02 -2.00 -1.62
C TYR A 81 -3.60 -1.69 -1.14
N VAL A 82 -3.20 -2.29 -0.02
CA VAL A 82 -1.84 -2.25 0.53
C VAL A 82 -1.34 -3.67 0.74
N GLY A 83 -0.12 -3.99 0.33
CA GLY A 83 0.42 -5.33 0.55
C GLY A 83 1.92 -5.45 0.65
N LYS A 84 2.38 -6.56 1.24
CA LYS A 84 3.76 -7.05 1.15
C LYS A 84 3.98 -7.84 -0.15
N GLY A 85 4.93 -7.40 -0.95
CA GLY A 85 5.37 -8.04 -2.19
C GLY A 85 6.63 -8.88 -2.01
N THR A 86 6.79 -9.89 -2.86
CA THR A 86 8.04 -10.63 -3.13
C THR A 86 8.02 -11.04 -4.59
N ARG A 87 9.14 -10.88 -5.32
CA ARG A 87 9.23 -11.24 -6.76
C ARG A 87 8.04 -10.66 -7.56
N GLY A 88 7.37 -11.46 -8.40
CA GLY A 88 6.21 -11.05 -9.22
C GLY A 88 4.86 -10.96 -8.49
N ARG A 89 4.81 -10.99 -7.15
CA ARG A 89 3.55 -10.98 -6.38
C ARG A 89 2.57 -9.82 -6.70
N PRO A 90 3.01 -8.59 -7.00
CA PRO A 90 2.11 -7.50 -7.41
C PRO A 90 1.31 -7.84 -8.66
N TYR A 91 1.91 -8.59 -9.59
CA TYR A 91 1.29 -9.00 -10.85
C TYR A 91 0.32 -10.18 -10.68
N ARG A 92 0.40 -10.96 -9.59
CA ARG A 92 -0.51 -12.11 -9.37
C ARG A 92 -1.98 -11.69 -9.43
N HIS A 93 -2.33 -10.55 -8.84
CA HIS A 93 -3.71 -10.06 -8.83
C HIS A 93 -4.15 -9.53 -10.19
N LEU A 94 -3.21 -9.00 -10.97
CA LEU A 94 -3.47 -8.57 -12.34
C LEU A 94 -3.65 -9.80 -13.24
N TYR A 95 -2.87 -10.88 -13.05
CA TYR A 95 -3.07 -12.13 -13.78
C TYR A 95 -4.41 -12.80 -13.43
N GLU A 96 -4.80 -12.83 -12.15
CA GLU A 96 -6.12 -13.33 -11.72
C GLU A 96 -7.25 -12.53 -12.39
N ALA A 97 -7.13 -11.20 -12.45
CA ALA A 97 -8.08 -10.36 -13.17
C ALA A 97 -8.05 -10.62 -14.68
N LEU A 98 -6.88 -10.82 -15.28
CA LEU A 98 -6.72 -11.10 -16.71
C LEU A 98 -7.38 -12.41 -17.12
N SER A 99 -7.24 -13.47 -16.32
CA SER A 99 -7.92 -14.75 -16.55
C SER A 99 -9.45 -14.55 -16.62
N HIS A 100 -10.01 -13.82 -15.66
CA HIS A 100 -11.44 -13.48 -15.68
C HIS A 100 -11.85 -12.57 -16.85
N TYR A 101 -10.98 -11.67 -17.28
CA TYR A 101 -11.23 -10.80 -18.43
C TYR A 101 -11.25 -11.60 -19.76
N GLN A 102 -10.37 -12.59 -19.90
CA GLN A 102 -10.22 -13.41 -21.11
C GLN A 102 -11.26 -14.53 -21.24
N GLU A 103 -11.72 -15.11 -20.13
CA GLU A 103 -12.74 -16.18 -20.12
C GLU A 103 -14.16 -15.70 -20.52
N GLY A 104 -14.30 -14.42 -20.88
CA GLY A 104 -15.59 -13.77 -21.10
C GLY A 104 -16.30 -13.50 -19.77
N GLN A 105 -17.31 -12.62 -19.80
CA GLN A 105 -18.09 -12.19 -18.61
C GLN A 105 -18.89 -13.32 -17.92
N GLY A 106 -18.53 -14.59 -18.12
CA GLY A 106 -19.24 -15.80 -17.70
C GLY A 106 -18.94 -16.29 -16.28
N ALA A 107 -17.92 -15.78 -15.60
CA ALA A 107 -17.77 -16.03 -14.16
C ALA A 107 -18.78 -15.15 -13.39
N PRO A 108 -19.75 -15.72 -12.65
CA PRO A 108 -20.69 -14.90 -11.91
C PRO A 108 -19.92 -13.99 -10.94
N ALA A 109 -20.24 -12.68 -10.96
CA ALA A 109 -19.60 -11.62 -10.17
C ALA A 109 -19.56 -11.88 -8.65
N THR A 110 -20.25 -12.93 -8.19
CA THR A 110 -20.32 -13.42 -6.82
C THR A 110 -19.11 -14.25 -6.35
N GLN A 111 -18.21 -14.70 -7.24
CA GLN A 111 -17.04 -15.52 -6.85
C GLN A 111 -15.70 -14.76 -6.77
N VAL A 112 -15.66 -13.50 -7.17
CA VAL A 112 -14.40 -12.75 -7.31
C VAL A 112 -14.12 -11.88 -6.07
N SER A 113 -12.86 -11.84 -5.61
CA SER A 113 -12.46 -11.02 -4.46
C SER A 113 -12.73 -9.53 -4.71
N SER A 114 -13.01 -8.76 -3.64
CA SER A 114 -13.25 -7.30 -3.75
C SER A 114 -12.14 -6.55 -4.48
N LYS A 115 -10.90 -7.00 -4.29
CA LYS A 115 -9.71 -6.47 -4.96
C LYS A 115 -9.73 -6.74 -6.47
N VAL A 116 -10.02 -7.96 -6.90
CA VAL A 116 -10.07 -8.29 -8.35
C VAL A 116 -11.28 -7.64 -9.02
N ARG A 117 -12.43 -7.57 -8.33
CA ARG A 117 -13.59 -6.80 -8.81
C ARG A 117 -13.23 -5.35 -9.10
N HIS A 118 -12.51 -4.69 -8.18
CA HIS A 118 -12.10 -3.30 -8.37
C HIS A 118 -11.11 -3.12 -9.53
N ILE A 119 -10.19 -4.08 -9.74
CA ILE A 119 -9.29 -4.10 -10.91
C ILE A 119 -10.10 -4.19 -12.22
N LEU A 120 -11.08 -5.10 -12.28
CA LEU A 120 -11.95 -5.26 -13.45
C LEU A 120 -12.77 -4.00 -13.73
N GLU A 121 -13.29 -3.31 -12.71
CA GLU A 121 -14.01 -2.03 -12.84
C GLU A 121 -13.12 -0.93 -13.44
N ILE A 122 -11.84 -0.88 -13.06
CA ILE A 122 -10.89 0.08 -13.63
C ILE A 122 -10.64 -0.22 -15.11
N TRP A 123 -10.44 -1.49 -15.46
CA TRP A 123 -10.23 -1.93 -16.84
C TRP A 123 -11.45 -1.71 -17.73
N ALA A 124 -12.66 -1.96 -17.21
CA ALA A 124 -13.91 -1.67 -17.91
C ALA A 124 -14.07 -0.17 -18.22
N GLY A 125 -13.45 0.70 -17.43
CA GLY A 125 -13.35 2.14 -17.69
C GLY A 125 -12.25 2.54 -18.69
N GLY A 126 -11.57 1.58 -19.31
CA GLY A 126 -10.52 1.83 -20.31
C GLY A 126 -9.16 2.25 -19.73
N GLN A 127 -8.95 2.10 -18.41
CA GLN A 127 -7.71 2.48 -17.73
C GLN A 127 -7.00 1.25 -17.15
N GLY A 128 -5.68 1.32 -16.96
CA GLY A 128 -4.91 0.27 -16.29
C GLY A 128 -4.73 0.59 -14.80
N VAL A 129 -4.61 -0.44 -13.96
CA VAL A 129 -4.43 -0.25 -12.51
C VAL A 129 -3.01 0.26 -12.23
N VAL A 130 -2.87 1.24 -11.35
CA VAL A 130 -1.55 1.71 -10.93
C VAL A 130 -0.99 0.77 -9.88
N SER A 131 0.10 0.07 -10.20
CA SER A 131 0.84 -0.79 -9.26
C SER A 131 2.14 -0.10 -8.83
N MET A 132 2.14 0.47 -7.63
CA MET A 132 3.27 1.24 -7.10
C MET A 132 4.06 0.41 -6.10
N HIS A 133 5.37 0.24 -6.32
CA HIS A 133 6.27 -0.41 -5.37
C HIS A 133 6.99 0.64 -4.50
N CYS A 134 7.12 0.35 -3.21
CA CYS A 134 7.85 1.17 -2.25
C CYS A 134 8.58 0.29 -1.23
N PHE A 135 9.51 0.89 -0.47
CA PHE A 135 10.10 0.25 0.72
C PHE A 135 10.79 -1.10 0.41
N GLN A 136 11.68 -1.11 -0.60
CA GLN A 136 12.32 -2.31 -1.12
C GLN A 136 13.47 -2.84 -0.24
N ASN A 137 13.95 -4.05 -0.58
CA ASN A 137 15.11 -4.70 0.03
C ASN A 137 14.99 -4.87 1.56
N VAL A 138 13.81 -5.28 2.02
CA VAL A 138 13.54 -5.54 3.43
C VAL A 138 13.21 -7.01 3.69
N VAL A 139 13.37 -7.43 4.94
CA VAL A 139 12.93 -8.76 5.37
C VAL A 139 11.40 -8.85 5.37
N PRO A 140 10.81 -10.05 5.24
CA PRO A 140 9.36 -10.21 5.15
C PRO A 140 8.58 -9.60 6.33
N VAL A 141 9.07 -9.77 7.56
CA VAL A 141 8.40 -9.29 8.77
C VAL A 141 8.40 -7.77 8.90
N GLU A 142 9.42 -7.09 8.38
CA GLU A 142 9.46 -5.64 8.29
C GLU A 142 8.40 -5.13 7.29
N ALA A 143 8.34 -5.74 6.09
CA ALA A 143 7.34 -5.40 5.09
C ALA A 143 5.91 -5.64 5.59
N TYR A 144 5.65 -6.75 6.30
CA TYR A 144 4.35 -7.00 6.94
C TYR A 144 4.02 -5.95 8.01
N THR A 145 5.00 -5.51 8.78
CA THR A 145 4.81 -4.50 9.82
C THR A 145 4.47 -3.14 9.19
N ARG A 146 5.17 -2.75 8.12
CA ARG A 146 4.86 -1.53 7.33
C ARG A 146 3.47 -1.61 6.69
N GLU A 147 3.10 -2.76 6.11
CA GLU A 147 1.76 -3.02 5.58
C GLU A 147 0.69 -2.82 6.67
N ALA A 148 0.88 -3.44 7.85
CA ALA A 148 -0.06 -3.34 8.95
C ALA A 148 -0.26 -1.88 9.42
N CYS A 149 0.82 -1.12 9.54
CA CYS A 149 0.77 0.30 9.91
C CYS A 149 -0.05 1.12 8.91
N MET A 150 0.22 0.97 7.60
CA MET A 150 -0.51 1.68 6.54
C MET A 150 -1.99 1.26 6.48
N VAL A 151 -2.28 -0.04 6.59
CA VAL A 151 -3.65 -0.58 6.62
C VAL A 151 -4.44 -0.04 7.80
N ASP A 152 -3.86 0.02 9.00
CA ASP A 152 -4.55 0.55 10.18
C ASP A 152 -4.68 2.08 10.17
N ALA A 153 -3.81 2.80 9.46
CA ALA A 153 -3.97 4.23 9.23
C ALA A 153 -5.13 4.53 8.26
N ILE A 154 -5.21 3.84 7.12
CA ILE A 154 -6.32 4.01 6.16
C ILE A 154 -7.63 3.47 6.74
N GLY A 155 -7.57 2.27 7.33
CA GLY A 155 -8.68 1.49 7.83
C GLY A 155 -9.27 0.55 6.77
N LEU A 156 -9.55 -0.69 7.16
CA LEU A 156 -10.02 -1.75 6.25
C LEU A 156 -11.28 -1.39 5.46
N ARG A 157 -12.20 -0.60 6.01
CA ARG A 157 -13.44 -0.20 5.29
C ARG A 157 -13.20 0.58 3.99
N ARG A 158 -12.00 1.15 3.82
CA ARG A 158 -11.60 1.91 2.62
C ARG A 158 -10.68 1.11 1.70
N LEU A 159 -10.31 -0.11 2.07
CA LEU A 159 -9.40 -0.96 1.32
C LEU A 159 -10.13 -2.24 0.89
N THR A 160 -9.63 -2.84 -0.17
CA THR A 160 -10.01 -4.18 -0.63
C THR A 160 -9.25 -5.28 0.12
N ASN A 161 -8.35 -4.92 1.05
CA ASN A 161 -7.71 -5.84 1.97
C ASN A 161 -8.76 -6.63 2.76
N GLN A 162 -8.68 -7.97 2.73
CA GLN A 162 -9.61 -8.84 3.45
C GLN A 162 -9.35 -8.88 4.97
N LYS A 163 -8.11 -8.63 5.39
CA LYS A 163 -7.70 -8.73 6.79
C LYS A 163 -6.68 -7.66 7.15
N LYS A 164 -6.56 -7.42 8.46
CA LYS A 164 -5.50 -6.58 9.02
C LYS A 164 -4.12 -7.22 8.79
N GLY A 165 -3.10 -6.37 8.74
CA GLY A 165 -1.71 -6.81 8.72
C GLY A 165 -1.25 -7.33 10.08
N ASN A 166 -0.08 -7.95 10.11
CA ASN A 166 0.56 -8.44 11.33
C ASN A 166 1.73 -7.54 11.69
N TYR A 167 1.88 -7.26 12.98
CA TYR A 167 3.00 -6.53 13.55
C TYR A 167 4.06 -7.51 14.04
N TYR A 168 5.33 -7.21 13.80
CA TYR A 168 6.46 -7.98 14.29
C TYR A 168 7.45 -7.07 15.01
N GLY A 169 8.40 -7.69 15.71
CA GLY A 169 9.42 -6.99 16.47
C GLY A 169 8.83 -6.10 17.58
N SER A 170 9.55 -5.04 17.91
CA SER A 170 9.18 -4.02 18.89
C SER A 170 7.85 -3.33 18.57
N VAL A 171 7.53 -3.16 17.28
CA VAL A 171 6.28 -2.53 16.83
C VAL A 171 5.05 -3.32 17.27
N ALA A 172 5.16 -4.64 17.43
CA ALA A 172 4.08 -5.50 17.94
C ALA A 172 3.65 -5.16 19.38
N ALA A 173 4.49 -4.47 20.15
CA ALA A 173 4.19 -4.01 21.50
C ALA A 173 3.77 -2.52 21.55
N TRP A 174 3.89 -1.76 20.46
CA TRP A 174 3.58 -0.33 20.47
C TRP A 174 2.10 -0.04 20.68
N PRO A 175 1.74 1.10 21.30
CA PRO A 175 0.35 1.57 21.31
C PRO A 175 -0.18 1.79 19.88
N MET A 176 -1.48 1.54 19.69
CA MET A 176 -2.11 1.62 18.36
C MET A 176 -2.00 3.01 17.72
N LYS A 177 -2.06 4.08 18.53
CA LYS A 177 -1.83 5.47 18.09
C LYS A 177 -0.46 5.65 17.41
N ARG A 178 0.59 5.06 17.99
CA ARG A 178 1.97 5.15 17.45
C ARG A 178 2.11 4.38 16.13
N ARG A 179 1.56 3.17 16.06
CA ARG A 179 1.55 2.36 14.82
C ARG A 179 0.80 3.07 13.68
N ARG A 180 -0.34 3.69 13.97
CA ARG A 180 -1.09 4.49 12.99
C ARG A 180 -0.33 5.73 12.56
N SER A 181 0.33 6.41 13.50
CA SER A 181 1.20 7.57 13.19
C SER A 181 2.36 7.18 12.26
N LEU A 182 2.97 6.02 12.49
CA LEU A 182 3.94 5.45 11.56
C LEU A 182 3.30 5.13 10.21
N GLY A 183 2.09 4.57 10.19
CA GLY A 183 1.33 4.32 8.96
C GLY A 183 1.07 5.58 8.12
N VAL A 184 0.66 6.69 8.74
CA VAL A 184 0.46 7.99 8.07
C VAL A 184 1.77 8.49 7.47
N PHE A 185 2.85 8.41 8.25
CA PHE A 185 4.18 8.80 7.80
C PHE A 185 4.65 7.97 6.59
N LEU A 186 4.45 6.64 6.63
CA LEU A 186 4.76 5.74 5.52
C LEU A 186 3.92 6.06 4.27
N LEU A 187 2.63 6.38 4.41
CA LEU A 187 1.79 6.80 3.29
C LEU A 187 2.29 8.10 2.65
N HIS A 188 2.73 9.07 3.46
CA HIS A 188 3.32 10.31 2.94
C HIS A 188 4.64 10.06 2.22
N ARG A 189 5.51 9.18 2.75
CA ARG A 189 6.72 8.74 2.03
C ARG A 189 6.36 8.03 0.73
N ALA A 190 5.33 7.19 0.72
CA ALA A 190 4.86 6.51 -0.48
C ALA A 190 4.36 7.52 -1.54
N LEU A 191 3.60 8.55 -1.15
CA LEU A 191 3.23 9.66 -2.05
C LEU A 191 4.49 10.25 -2.71
N ARG A 192 5.53 10.56 -1.94
CA ARG A 192 6.76 11.17 -2.48
C ARG A 192 7.45 10.26 -3.50
N ILE A 193 7.51 8.96 -3.23
CA ILE A 193 8.04 7.97 -4.18
C ILE A 193 7.19 7.93 -5.44
N PHE A 194 5.86 8.02 -5.31
CA PHE A 194 4.93 7.98 -6.45
C PHE A 194 5.07 9.21 -7.34
N LEU A 195 5.12 10.40 -6.74
CA LEU A 195 5.32 11.65 -7.47
C LEU A 195 6.66 11.67 -8.23
N ALA A 196 7.72 11.12 -7.63
CA ALA A 196 9.03 11.04 -8.27
C ALA A 196 9.12 9.93 -9.35
N GLY A 197 8.42 8.81 -9.15
CA GLY A 197 8.46 7.65 -10.05
C GLY A 197 7.49 7.70 -11.24
N GLY A 198 6.56 8.67 -11.23
CA GLY A 198 5.50 8.78 -12.23
C GLY A 198 4.39 7.72 -12.06
N GLU A 199 3.33 7.87 -12.86
CA GLU A 199 2.21 6.94 -12.88
C GLU A 199 2.34 5.97 -14.06
N ARG A 200 2.36 4.67 -13.76
CA ARG A 200 2.34 3.60 -14.78
C ARG A 200 1.10 2.74 -14.55
N GLN A 201 0.35 2.52 -15.62
CA GLN A 201 -0.93 1.81 -15.61
C GLN A 201 -0.82 0.52 -16.44
N PRO A 202 -0.30 -0.59 -15.88
CA PRO A 202 -0.44 -1.90 -16.52
C PRO A 202 -1.93 -2.22 -16.73
N GLY A 203 -2.33 -2.29 -17.99
CA GLY A 203 -3.65 -2.73 -18.45
C GLY A 203 -3.59 -4.10 -19.10
N PRO A 204 -4.75 -4.70 -19.43
CA PRO A 204 -4.81 -5.88 -20.28
C PRO A 204 -4.44 -5.45 -21.70
N ALA A 205 -3.17 -5.60 -22.09
CA ALA A 205 -2.80 -5.59 -23.51
C ALA A 205 -3.20 -6.92 -24.14
#